data_AF-A0A4V2B9F2-F1
#
_entry.id   AF-A0A4V2B9F2-F1
#
_cell.length_a   1.000
_cell.length_b   1.000
_cell.length_c   1.000
_cell.angle_alpha   90.00
_cell.angle_beta   90.00
_cell.angle_gamma   90.00
#
_symmetry.space_group_name_H-M   'P 1'
#
loop_
_entity.id
_entity.type
_entity.pdbx_description
1 polymer ?
#
loop_
_entity_poly.entity_id
_entity_poly.type
_entity_poly.pdbx_seq_one_letter_code
_entity_poly.pdbx_strand_id
1 'polypeptide(L)'
;MKKLCFPALLILFITSVMVNSTGCKGDNPIIPDSVLNARGAVSFKINGRPKESTYVFVDQSAAEPRNIQITAGIAPNYTEGISINIPESKVGEYNFRKSDFFAAYVENSTDSLKRYISTKGKVKVTFINDYIIKGTFEFAGANTEGDSSKFVTAGRFECSLKKLTDTTTVMKKLRGVSFE
;
A
#
# COMPACT_ATOMS: atom_id res chain seq x y z
N MET A 1 40.05 -12.86 44.89
CA MET A 1 39.56 -11.81 45.80
C MET A 1 40.61 -10.71 45.94
N LYS A 2 40.46 -9.58 45.25
CA LYS A 2 41.00 -8.27 45.67
C LYS A 2 40.00 -7.20 45.24
N LYS A 3 39.42 -6.54 46.23
CA LYS A 3 38.51 -5.41 46.13
C LYS A 3 39.32 -4.20 45.67
N LEU A 4 38.83 -3.41 44.72
CA LEU A 4 39.28 -2.03 44.53
C LEU A 4 38.06 -1.10 44.53
N CYS A 5 38.08 -0.17 45.47
CA CYS A 5 37.07 0.86 45.72
C CYS A 5 37.21 2.04 44.76
N PHE A 6 36.04 2.63 44.47
CA PHE A 6 35.74 4.01 44.01
C PHE A 6 36.61 5.10 44.68
N PRO A 7 36.81 6.31 44.08
CA PRO A 7 35.69 7.24 43.86
C PRO A 7 35.75 8.21 42.66
N ALA A 8 34.54 8.70 42.32
CA ALA A 8 34.20 10.07 41.93
C ALA A 8 35.13 10.86 40.97
N LEU A 9 34.68 11.04 39.73
CA LEU A 9 34.82 12.35 39.07
C LEU A 9 33.61 12.60 38.16
N LEU A 10 32.59 13.17 38.78
CA LEU A 10 31.47 13.87 38.15
C LEU A 10 32.04 15.14 37.51
N ILE A 11 32.19 15.17 36.17
CA ILE A 11 32.35 16.42 35.43
C ILE A 11 31.17 16.59 34.48
N LEU A 12 30.33 17.50 34.93
CA LEU A 12 29.28 18.22 34.23
C LEU A 12 29.87 18.93 32.99
N PHE A 13 29.39 18.60 31.79
CA PHE A 13 29.37 19.54 30.66
C PHE A 13 28.05 19.37 29.93
N ILE A 14 27.02 20.02 30.48
CA ILE A 14 25.78 20.34 29.79
C ILE A 14 26.06 21.62 29.01
N THR A 15 26.44 21.49 27.74
CA THR A 15 26.33 22.59 26.78
C THR A 15 25.09 22.37 25.94
N SER A 16 24.03 23.03 26.38
CA SER A 16 22.76 23.17 25.68
C SER A 16 23.00 23.88 24.34
N VAL A 17 23.16 23.13 23.25
CA VAL A 17 22.97 23.68 21.92
C VAL A 17 21.46 23.82 21.71
N MET A 18 20.93 24.98 22.04
CA MET A 18 19.63 25.41 21.54
C MET A 18 19.76 25.68 20.04
N VAL A 19 19.60 24.63 19.24
CA VAL A 19 19.24 24.82 17.83
C VAL A 19 17.76 25.19 17.84
N ASN A 20 17.49 26.49 17.71
CA ASN A 20 16.18 26.97 17.31
C ASN A 20 15.92 26.43 15.90
N SER A 21 15.36 25.22 15.79
CA SER A 21 14.69 24.81 14.56
C SER A 21 13.47 25.70 14.42
N THR A 22 13.65 26.73 13.60
CA THR A 22 12.61 27.47 12.90
C THR A 22 11.33 26.66 12.81
N GLY A 23 10.28 27.18 13.46
CA GLY A 23 8.92 26.72 13.25
C GLY A 23 8.54 26.94 11.80
N CYS A 24 8.81 25.95 10.95
CA CYS A 24 7.93 25.67 9.84
C CYS A 24 6.62 25.24 10.51
N LYS A 25 5.67 26.18 10.59
CA LYS A 25 4.25 25.80 10.65
C LYS A 25 4.11 24.68 9.65
N GLY A 26 3.82 23.47 10.14
CA GLY A 26 3.54 22.34 9.28
C GLY A 26 2.35 22.76 8.46
N ASP A 27 2.60 23.22 7.24
CA ASP A 27 1.65 23.07 6.17
C ASP A 27 1.35 21.58 6.19
N ASN A 28 0.20 21.23 6.79
CA ASN A 28 -0.36 19.91 6.60
C ASN A 28 -0.22 19.68 5.10
N PRO A 29 0.49 18.63 4.65
CA PRO A 29 0.59 18.37 3.23
C PRO A 29 -0.84 18.37 2.73
N ILE A 30 -1.16 19.37 1.90
CA ILE A 30 -2.44 19.43 1.23
C ILE A 30 -2.35 18.23 0.30
N ILE A 31 -2.81 17.08 0.77
CA ILE A 31 -2.98 15.90 -0.07
C ILE A 31 -4.04 16.37 -1.04
N PRO A 32 -3.68 16.63 -2.32
CA PRO A 32 -4.64 17.21 -3.22
C PRO A 32 -5.81 16.22 -3.34
N ASP A 33 -7.04 16.71 -3.33
CA ASP A 33 -8.25 15.88 -3.41
C ASP A 33 -8.21 14.89 -4.60
N SER A 34 -7.42 15.19 -5.63
CA SER A 34 -7.14 14.30 -6.76
C SER A 34 -6.43 13.00 -6.40
N VAL A 35 -5.70 12.93 -5.27
CA VAL A 35 -5.05 11.71 -4.75
C VAL A 35 -6.01 10.90 -3.86
N LEU A 36 -7.08 11.53 -3.34
CA LEU A 36 -8.10 10.90 -2.49
C LEU A 36 -9.27 10.26 -3.26
N ASN A 37 -9.30 10.35 -4.59
CA ASN A 37 -10.51 10.04 -5.36
C ASN A 37 -10.69 8.57 -5.77
N ALA A 38 -9.78 7.65 -5.41
CA ALA A 38 -10.09 6.22 -5.45
C ALA A 38 -10.84 5.85 -4.15
N ARG A 39 -12.15 6.06 -4.13
CA ARG A 39 -12.99 5.61 -3.02
C ARG A 39 -13.00 4.08 -3.01
N GLY A 40 -12.82 3.48 -1.86
CA GLY A 40 -12.92 2.03 -1.71
C GLY A 40 -12.82 1.60 -0.26
N ALA A 41 -13.23 0.37 -0.02
CA ALA A 41 -13.08 -0.29 1.26
C ALA A 41 -12.33 -1.60 1.05
N VAL A 42 -11.28 -1.81 1.85
CA VAL A 42 -10.56 -3.07 1.95
C VAL A 42 -10.58 -3.51 3.41
N SER A 43 -11.03 -4.74 3.66
CA SER A 43 -11.04 -5.35 4.98
C SER A 43 -10.45 -6.75 4.92
N PHE A 44 -9.78 -7.18 5.98
CA PHE A 44 -9.14 -8.50 6.06
C PHE A 44 -8.83 -8.86 7.51
N LYS A 45 -8.30 -10.06 7.73
CA LYS A 45 -7.73 -10.49 9.01
C LYS A 45 -6.26 -10.85 8.84
N ILE A 46 -5.40 -10.34 9.72
CA ILE A 46 -4.00 -10.76 9.85
C ILE A 46 -3.88 -11.65 11.06
N ASN A 47 -3.53 -12.93 10.85
CA ASN A 47 -3.43 -13.92 11.91
C ASN A 47 -4.69 -13.94 12.80
N GLY A 48 -5.87 -13.87 12.16
CA GLY A 48 -7.17 -13.83 12.82
C GLY A 48 -7.62 -12.46 13.35
N ARG A 49 -6.74 -11.46 13.43
CA ARG A 49 -7.08 -10.11 13.92
C ARG A 49 -7.63 -9.24 12.80
N PRO A 50 -8.81 -8.62 12.95
CA PRO A 50 -9.42 -7.81 11.90
C PRO A 50 -8.61 -6.54 11.63
N LYS A 51 -8.61 -6.13 10.37
CA LYS A 51 -7.99 -4.92 9.83
C LYS A 51 -8.94 -4.30 8.81
N GLU A 52 -8.99 -2.98 8.81
CA GLU A 52 -9.78 -2.18 7.88
C GLU A 52 -8.94 -1.02 7.35
N SER A 53 -8.98 -0.82 6.04
CA SER A 53 -8.26 0.25 5.38
C SER A 53 -8.90 1.60 5.66
N THR A 54 -8.07 2.61 5.90
CA THR A 54 -8.53 4.01 5.97
C THR A 54 -8.29 4.78 4.69
N TYR A 55 -7.43 4.27 3.81
CA TYR A 55 -7.30 4.76 2.44
C TYR A 55 -7.16 3.58 1.49
N VAL A 56 -7.63 3.78 0.26
CA VAL A 56 -7.49 2.85 -0.85
C VAL A 56 -7.07 3.65 -2.07
N PHE A 57 -6.13 3.10 -2.83
CA PHE A 57 -5.67 3.61 -4.10
C PHE A 57 -5.76 2.46 -5.12
N VAL A 58 -6.30 2.76 -6.30
CA VAL A 58 -6.39 1.77 -7.38
C VAL A 58 -5.70 2.33 -8.61
N ASP A 59 -4.70 1.58 -9.10
CA ASP A 59 -4.05 1.84 -10.38
C ASP A 59 -4.52 0.81 -11.42
N GLN A 60 -4.65 1.26 -12.66
CA GLN A 60 -5.00 0.41 -13.79
C GLN A 60 -4.02 0.65 -14.94
N SER A 61 -3.35 -0.43 -15.37
CA SER A 61 -2.49 -0.40 -16.54
C SER A 61 -3.27 -0.01 -17.79
N ALA A 62 -2.70 0.91 -18.59
CA ALA A 62 -3.21 1.23 -19.92
C ALA A 62 -2.81 0.16 -20.97
N ALA A 63 -1.79 -0.65 -20.69
CA ALA A 63 -1.35 -1.73 -21.57
C ALA A 63 -2.22 -2.98 -21.40
N GLU A 64 -2.43 -3.70 -22.50
CA GLU A 64 -3.12 -4.98 -22.50
C GLU A 64 -2.13 -6.14 -22.27
N PRO A 65 -2.45 -7.14 -21.41
CA PRO A 65 -3.66 -7.20 -20.60
C PRO A 65 -3.68 -6.16 -19.47
N ARG A 66 -4.84 -5.51 -19.26
CA ARG A 66 -5.01 -4.53 -18.19
C ARG A 66 -4.88 -5.18 -16.82
N ASN A 67 -3.78 -4.88 -16.14
CA ASN A 67 -3.58 -5.24 -14.73
C ASN A 67 -4.15 -4.14 -13.83
N ILE A 68 -4.72 -4.54 -12.70
CA ILE A 68 -5.21 -3.63 -11.66
C ILE A 68 -4.36 -3.82 -10.42
N GLN A 69 -3.89 -2.73 -9.82
CA GLN A 69 -3.24 -2.76 -8.52
C GLN A 69 -4.11 -2.04 -7.50
N ILE A 70 -4.52 -2.75 -6.44
CA ILE A 70 -5.20 -2.18 -5.30
C ILE A 70 -4.18 -2.03 -4.18
N THR A 71 -3.97 -0.82 -3.68
CA THR A 71 -3.13 -0.54 -2.52
C THR A 71 -3.98 0.12 -1.45
N ALA A 72 -4.05 -0.48 -0.28
CA ALA A 72 -4.83 0.02 0.84
C ALA A 72 -3.96 0.11 2.08
N GLY A 73 -4.08 1.19 2.85
CA GLY A 73 -3.33 1.32 4.09
C GLY A 73 -4.17 1.78 5.25
N ILE A 74 -3.56 1.71 6.42
CA ILE A 74 -4.22 1.72 7.72
C ILE A 74 -3.69 2.88 8.55
N ALA A 75 -4.60 3.71 9.03
CA ALA A 75 -4.33 4.83 9.94
C ALA A 75 -3.80 4.35 11.30
N PRO A 76 -3.13 5.23 12.07
CA PRO A 76 -2.97 6.67 11.83
C PRO A 76 -1.78 7.06 10.96
N ASN A 77 -0.76 6.21 10.84
CA ASN A 77 0.52 6.58 10.23
C ASN A 77 0.72 6.03 8.82
N TYR A 78 -0.22 5.23 8.29
CA TYR A 78 -0.16 4.66 6.94
C TYR A 78 1.12 3.84 6.67
N THR A 79 1.75 3.34 7.73
CA THR A 79 2.91 2.44 7.63
C THR A 79 2.49 0.99 7.48
N GLU A 80 1.26 0.66 7.84
CA GLU A 80 0.66 -0.65 7.67
C GLU A 80 -0.31 -0.63 6.47
N GLY A 81 -0.31 -1.70 5.67
CA GLY A 81 -1.21 -1.82 4.54
C GLY A 81 -1.09 -3.11 3.77
N ILE A 82 -1.82 -3.17 2.66
CA ILE A 82 -1.87 -4.30 1.75
C ILE A 82 -1.84 -3.80 0.30
N SER A 83 -1.12 -4.51 -0.56
CA SER A 83 -1.16 -4.30 -2.00
C SER A 83 -1.51 -5.61 -2.69
N ILE A 84 -2.41 -5.55 -3.66
CA ILE A 84 -2.89 -6.69 -4.45
C ILE A 84 -2.76 -6.29 -5.91
N ASN A 85 -1.84 -6.90 -6.64
CA ASN A 85 -1.89 -6.88 -8.10
C ASN A 85 -2.99 -7.85 -8.54
N ILE A 86 -3.76 -7.61 -9.59
CA ILE A 86 -4.78 -8.50 -10.18
C ILE A 86 -4.52 -8.55 -11.68
N PRO A 87 -4.24 -9.73 -12.27
CA PRO A 87 -3.93 -9.85 -13.67
C PRO A 87 -5.25 -9.89 -14.45
N GLU A 88 -5.26 -9.30 -15.65
CA GLU A 88 -6.42 -9.27 -16.53
C GLU A 88 -7.70 -8.77 -15.84
N SER A 89 -8.07 -7.51 -16.08
CA SER A 89 -9.28 -6.83 -15.54
C SER A 89 -10.61 -7.55 -15.90
N LYS A 90 -10.85 -8.74 -15.34
CA LYS A 90 -11.96 -9.65 -15.63
C LYS A 90 -12.44 -10.33 -14.34
N VAL A 91 -13.68 -10.83 -14.38
CA VAL A 91 -14.22 -11.68 -13.31
C VAL A 91 -13.51 -13.04 -13.37
N GLY A 92 -13.01 -13.51 -12.23
CA GLY A 92 -12.22 -14.74 -12.19
C GLY A 92 -11.57 -15.00 -10.83
N GLU A 93 -10.97 -16.18 -10.70
CA GLU A 93 -10.13 -16.56 -9.56
C GLU A 93 -8.68 -16.71 -10.04
N TYR A 94 -7.75 -16.06 -9.33
CA TYR A 94 -6.34 -16.02 -9.68
C TYR A 94 -5.51 -16.43 -8.48
N ASN A 95 -4.65 -17.43 -8.67
CA ASN A 95 -3.77 -17.96 -7.63
C ASN A 95 -2.46 -17.17 -7.61
N PHE A 96 -2.02 -16.73 -6.44
CA PHE A 96 -0.76 -15.98 -6.30
C PHE A 96 0.41 -16.87 -6.72
N ARG A 97 1.26 -16.38 -7.63
CA ARG A 97 2.45 -17.08 -8.15
C ARG A 97 3.65 -16.15 -8.08
N LYS A 98 4.84 -16.71 -7.88
CA LYS A 98 6.06 -16.00 -7.47
C LYS A 98 6.66 -15.01 -8.50
N SER A 99 6.03 -14.75 -9.65
CA SER A 99 6.62 -13.95 -10.75
C SER A 99 5.75 -12.81 -11.26
N ASP A 100 4.46 -13.06 -11.52
CA ASP A 100 3.67 -12.11 -12.33
C ASP A 100 2.49 -11.50 -11.57
N PHE A 101 2.06 -12.13 -10.48
CA PHE A 101 0.90 -11.73 -9.71
C PHE A 101 1.09 -12.09 -8.24
N PHE A 102 1.20 -11.06 -7.40
CA PHE A 102 1.42 -11.20 -5.97
C PHE A 102 0.51 -10.26 -5.19
N ALA A 103 0.35 -10.59 -3.91
CA ALA A 103 -0.12 -9.68 -2.89
C ALA A 103 1.00 -9.48 -1.86
N ALA A 104 1.02 -8.32 -1.23
CA ALA A 104 1.96 -8.01 -0.17
C ALA A 104 1.22 -7.38 0.99
N TYR A 105 1.49 -7.84 2.20
CA TYR A 105 1.13 -7.15 3.43
C TYR A 105 2.37 -6.46 3.97
N VAL A 106 2.22 -5.20 4.37
CA VAL A 106 3.27 -4.39 4.99
C VAL A 106 2.79 -4.08 6.40
N GLU A 107 3.54 -4.52 7.41
CA GLU A 107 3.23 -4.22 8.81
C GLU A 107 3.84 -2.88 9.24
N ASN A 108 4.99 -2.52 8.66
CA ASN A 108 5.62 -1.22 8.81
C ASN A 108 6.44 -0.89 7.55
N SER A 109 6.08 0.17 6.83
CA SER A 109 6.70 0.56 5.57
C SER A 109 8.14 1.08 5.72
N THR A 110 8.55 1.47 6.93
CA THR A 110 9.93 1.91 7.21
C THR A 110 10.88 0.74 7.47
N ASP A 111 10.36 -0.48 7.66
CA ASP A 111 11.12 -1.69 7.93
C ASP A 111 10.90 -2.70 6.79
N SER A 112 11.92 -2.89 5.94
CA SER A 112 11.84 -3.81 4.81
C SER A 112 11.62 -5.27 5.23
N LEU A 113 12.01 -5.65 6.45
CA LEU A 113 11.80 -6.99 7.01
C LEU A 113 10.36 -7.22 7.44
N LYS A 114 9.55 -6.16 7.53
CA LYS A 114 8.12 -6.17 7.85
C LYS A 114 7.22 -6.13 6.62
N ARG A 115 7.76 -6.55 5.46
CA ARG A 115 7.04 -6.79 4.22
C ARG A 115 6.90 -8.29 3.98
N TYR A 116 5.66 -8.74 3.81
CA TYR A 116 5.32 -10.15 3.65
C TYR A 116 4.68 -10.35 2.27
N ILE A 117 5.41 -11.00 1.36
CA ILE A 117 4.98 -11.23 -0.02
C ILE A 117 4.29 -12.59 -0.10
N SER A 118 3.19 -12.67 -0.84
CA SER A 118 2.41 -13.91 -0.97
C SER A 118 3.25 -15.06 -1.53
N THR A 119 3.24 -16.18 -0.82
CA THR A 119 3.85 -17.45 -1.25
C THR A 119 2.82 -18.43 -1.81
N LYS A 120 1.56 -18.29 -1.35
CA LYS A 120 0.39 -19.02 -1.82
C LYS A 120 -0.89 -18.25 -1.47
N GLY A 121 -1.98 -18.59 -2.12
CA GLY A 121 -3.29 -17.99 -1.89
C GLY A 121 -3.93 -17.56 -3.20
N LYS A 122 -4.95 -16.73 -3.10
CA LYS A 122 -5.73 -16.29 -4.25
C LYS A 122 -6.42 -14.95 -4.06
N VAL A 123 -6.74 -14.31 -5.19
CA VAL A 123 -7.76 -13.27 -5.30
C VAL A 123 -8.91 -13.81 -6.16
N LYS A 124 -10.14 -13.45 -5.80
CA LYS A 124 -11.32 -13.73 -6.61
C LYS A 124 -12.05 -12.43 -6.90
N VAL A 125 -12.01 -12.00 -8.16
CA VAL A 125 -12.81 -10.88 -8.66
C VAL A 125 -14.23 -11.40 -8.89
N THR A 126 -15.20 -10.85 -8.16
CA THR A 126 -16.62 -11.23 -8.27
C THR A 126 -17.42 -10.28 -9.14
N PHE A 127 -16.94 -9.05 -9.30
CA PHE A 127 -17.58 -8.04 -10.11
C PHE A 127 -16.53 -7.06 -10.64
N ILE A 128 -16.63 -6.71 -11.92
CA ILE A 128 -15.87 -5.61 -12.50
C ILE A 128 -16.68 -4.95 -13.61
N ASN A 129 -16.68 -3.62 -13.64
CA ASN A 129 -17.13 -2.80 -14.76
C ASN A 129 -16.19 -1.59 -14.90
N ASP A 130 -16.56 -0.59 -15.71
CA ASP A 130 -15.73 0.60 -15.95
C ASP A 130 -15.47 1.49 -14.71
N TYR A 131 -16.21 1.28 -13.62
CA TYR A 131 -16.24 2.17 -12.47
C TYR A 131 -15.93 1.50 -11.14
N ILE A 132 -16.12 0.19 -11.03
CA ILE A 132 -16.07 -0.53 -9.76
C ILE A 132 -15.44 -1.90 -10.00
N ILE A 133 -14.58 -2.31 -9.07
CA ILE A 133 -14.11 -3.68 -8.91
C ILE A 133 -14.44 -4.18 -7.51
N LYS A 134 -14.94 -5.42 -7.41
CA LYS A 134 -15.22 -6.10 -6.14
C LYS A 134 -14.64 -7.50 -6.13
N GLY A 135 -14.29 -7.97 -4.94
CA GLY A 135 -13.81 -9.33 -4.78
C GLY A 135 -13.37 -9.69 -3.38
N THR A 136 -12.69 -10.83 -3.31
CA THR A 136 -12.15 -11.39 -2.07
C THR A 136 -10.70 -11.83 -2.27
N PHE A 137 -9.95 -11.95 -1.18
CA PHE A 137 -8.59 -12.46 -1.21
C PHE A 137 -8.21 -13.17 0.08
N GLU A 138 -7.24 -14.07 -0.05
CA GLU A 138 -6.56 -14.72 1.06
C GLU A 138 -5.16 -15.13 0.63
N PHE A 139 -4.17 -15.03 1.50
CA PHE A 139 -2.83 -15.53 1.23
C PHE A 139 -2.03 -15.79 2.49
N ALA A 140 -1.01 -16.65 2.35
CA ALA A 140 0.10 -16.71 3.28
C ALA A 140 1.26 -15.91 2.68
N GLY A 141 1.84 -15.00 3.46
CA GLY A 141 2.98 -14.19 3.06
C GLY A 141 4.20 -14.47 3.91
N ALA A 142 5.38 -14.42 3.32
CA ALA A 142 6.67 -14.55 4.00
C ALA A 142 7.52 -13.28 3.78
N ASN A 143 8.34 -12.92 4.76
CA ASN A 143 9.30 -11.84 4.59
C ASN A 143 10.55 -12.30 3.81
N THR A 144 11.42 -11.36 3.43
CA THR A 144 12.62 -11.64 2.64
C THR A 144 13.63 -12.55 3.34
N GLU A 145 13.59 -12.59 4.67
CA GLU A 145 14.42 -13.49 5.48
C GLU A 145 13.84 -14.90 5.56
N GLY A 146 12.54 -15.07 5.30
CA GLY A 146 11.84 -16.36 5.40
C GLY A 146 11.49 -16.80 6.83
N ASP A 147 11.97 -16.07 7.84
CA ASP A 147 11.85 -16.44 9.26
C ASP A 147 10.48 -16.13 9.87
N SER A 148 9.65 -15.35 9.17
CA SER A 148 8.32 -14.99 9.66
C SER A 148 7.25 -15.04 8.58
N SER A 149 6.07 -15.51 8.98
CA SER A 149 4.90 -15.64 8.10
C SER A 149 3.69 -14.88 8.66
N LYS A 150 2.88 -14.34 7.76
CA LYS A 150 1.56 -13.75 8.06
C LYS A 150 0.49 -14.44 7.24
N PHE A 151 -0.65 -14.69 7.87
CA PHE A 151 -1.82 -15.26 7.23
C PHE A 151 -2.87 -14.17 7.06
N VAL A 152 -3.12 -13.79 5.81
CA VAL A 152 -4.15 -12.85 5.43
C VAL A 152 -5.38 -13.64 5.01
N THR A 153 -6.48 -13.47 5.74
CA THR A 153 -7.71 -14.25 5.55
C THR A 153 -8.93 -13.35 5.54
N ALA A 154 -10.05 -13.86 5.01
CA ALA A 154 -11.31 -13.13 4.92
C ALA A 154 -11.18 -11.74 4.27
N GLY A 155 -10.26 -11.62 3.31
CA GLY A 155 -10.02 -10.38 2.58
C GLY A 155 -11.19 -10.05 1.66
N ARG A 156 -11.62 -8.79 1.66
CA ARG A 156 -12.68 -8.26 0.80
C ARG A 156 -12.27 -6.89 0.30
N PHE A 157 -12.61 -6.58 -0.95
CA PHE A 157 -12.43 -5.25 -1.52
C PHE A 157 -13.65 -4.84 -2.34
N GLU A 158 -13.95 -3.55 -2.28
CA GLU A 158 -14.86 -2.85 -3.17
C GLU A 158 -14.24 -1.48 -3.46
N CYS A 159 -13.80 -1.25 -4.69
CA CYS A 159 -13.01 -0.07 -5.04
C CYS A 159 -13.51 0.57 -6.32
N SER A 160 -13.49 1.90 -6.36
CA SER A 160 -13.75 2.68 -7.57
C SER A 160 -12.55 2.62 -8.51
N LEU A 161 -12.83 2.42 -9.80
CA LEU A 161 -11.86 2.52 -10.88
C LEU A 161 -11.90 3.93 -11.48
N LYS A 162 -10.73 4.46 -11.81
CA LYS A 162 -10.65 5.65 -12.64
C LYS A 162 -10.95 5.23 -14.07
N LYS A 163 -12.01 5.80 -14.66
CA LYS A 163 -12.27 5.61 -16.09
C LYS A 163 -11.04 6.05 -16.87
N LEU A 164 -10.41 5.12 -17.59
CA LEU A 164 -9.34 5.45 -18.52
C LEU A 164 -9.95 6.32 -19.61
N THR A 165 -9.62 7.61 -19.62
CA THR A 165 -9.97 8.48 -20.72
C THR A 165 -9.25 7.94 -21.94
N ASP A 166 -10.00 7.55 -22.98
CA ASP A 166 -9.40 7.06 -24.21
C ASP A 166 -8.48 8.14 -24.80
N THR A 167 -7.17 7.95 -24.67
CA THR A 167 -6.16 8.87 -25.18
C THR A 167 -6.22 8.97 -26.69
N THR A 168 -6.83 8.01 -27.39
CA THR A 168 -7.12 8.10 -28.82
C THR A 168 -8.07 9.25 -29.11
N THR A 169 -9.10 9.44 -28.28
CA THR A 169 -10.06 10.54 -28.42
C THR A 169 -9.42 11.90 -28.09
N VAL A 170 -8.55 11.95 -27.08
CA VAL A 170 -7.82 13.18 -26.71
C VAL A 170 -6.80 13.56 -27.79
N MET A 171 -6.04 12.60 -28.32
CA MET A 171 -5.07 12.84 -29.38
C MET A 171 -5.73 13.21 -30.71
N LYS A 172 -6.87 12.61 -31.04
CA LYS A 172 -7.63 12.96 -32.25
C LYS A 172 -8.22 14.38 -32.15
N LYS A 173 -8.61 14.82 -30.95
CA LYS A 173 -9.04 16.21 -30.69
C LYS A 173 -7.88 17.20 -30.80
N LEU A 174 -6.68 16.85 -30.32
CA LEU A 174 -5.49 17.70 -30.42
C LEU A 174 -4.93 17.81 -31.85
N ARG A 175 -5.03 16.75 -32.66
CA ARG A 175 -4.61 16.79 -34.08
C ARG A 175 -5.57 17.55 -35.01
N GLY A 176 -6.76 17.91 -34.53
CA GLY A 176 -7.74 18.73 -35.25
C GLY A 176 -7.65 20.23 -34.93
N VAL A 177 -6.75 20.64 -34.04
CA VAL A 177 -6.51 22.07 -33.75
C VAL A 177 -5.38 22.53 -34.68
N SER A 178 -5.74 23.13 -35.82
CA SER A 178 -4.79 23.95 -36.56
C SER A 178 -4.48 25.19 -35.71
N PHE A 179 -3.20 25.44 -35.45
CA PHE A 179 -2.78 26.75 -35.00
C PHE A 179 -2.85 27.66 -36.23
N GLU A 180 -3.90 28.47 -36.32
CA GLU A 180 -3.91 29.69 -37.15
C GLU A 180 -3.16 30.81 -36.43
#